data_AF-A0A9X2CTU1-F1
#
_entry.id   AF-A0A9X2CTU1-F1
#
_cell.length_a   1.000
_cell.length_b   1.000
_cell.length_c   1.000
_cell.angle_alpha   90.00
_cell.angle_beta   90.00
_cell.angle_gamma   90.00
#
_symmetry.space_group_name_H-M   'P 1'
#
loop_
_entity.id
_entity.type
_entity.pdbx_description
1 polymer ?
#
loop_
_entity_poly.entity_id
_entity_poly.type
_entity_poly.pdbx_seq_one_letter_code
_entity_poly.pdbx_strand_id
1 'polypeptide(L)' 'MHRKKAVIGIIIFAIVTILSFFLLQNVFQLGEGVSVIAALLLGGIVEFLYQKKG' A
#
# COMPACT_ATOMS: atom_id res chain seq x y z
N MET A 1 12.21 -17.22 -11.16
CA MET A 1 11.24 -17.22 -10.04
C MET A 1 11.21 -15.90 -9.26
N HIS A 2 12.33 -15.20 -9.02
CA HIS A 2 12.38 -13.93 -8.27
C HIS A 2 11.57 -12.75 -8.87
N ARG A 3 11.59 -12.55 -10.19
CA ARG A 3 10.87 -11.42 -10.82
C ARG A 3 9.33 -11.51 -10.69
N LYS A 4 8.76 -12.72 -10.67
CA LYS A 4 7.31 -12.91 -10.58
C LYS A 4 6.78 -12.49 -9.21
N LYS A 5 7.51 -12.78 -8.13
CA LYS A 5 7.16 -12.34 -6.77
C LYS A 5 7.23 -10.81 -6.63
N ALA A 6 8.24 -10.17 -7.21
CA ALA A 6 8.38 -8.72 -7.19
C ALA A 6 7.20 -8.02 -7.90
N VAL A 7 6.79 -8.51 -9.07
CA VAL A 7 5.63 -7.96 -9.80
C VAL A 7 4.35 -8.08 -8.98
N ILE A 8 4.13 -9.22 -8.32
CA ILE A 8 2.95 -9.41 -7.47
C ILE A 8 3.00 -8.48 -6.24
N GLY A 9 4.18 -8.30 -5.63
CA GLY A 9 4.39 -7.35 -4.53
C GLY A 9 4.02 -5.92 -4.91
N ILE A 10 4.48 -5.45 -6.08
CA ILE A 10 4.16 -4.10 -6.59
C ILE A 10 2.65 -3.94 -6.83
N ILE A 11 1.98 -4.97 -7.36
CA ILE A 11 0.53 -4.95 -7.58
C ILE A 11 -0.21 -4.85 -6.24
N ILE A 12 0.19 -5.64 -5.25
CA ILE A 12 -0.39 -5.59 -3.90
C ILE A 12 -0.15 -4.22 -3.27
N PHE A 13 1.07 -3.69 -3.36
CA PHE A 13 1.42 -2.35 -2.89
C PHE A 13 0.49 -1.30 -3.49
N ALA A 14 0.35 -1.28 -4.82
CA ALA A 14 -0.45 -0.30 -5.53
C ALA A 14 -1.93 -0.36 -5.10
N ILE A 15 -2.50 -1.57 -5.05
CA ILE A 15 -3.91 -1.77 -4.66
C ILE A 15 -4.13 -1.31 -3.22
N VAL A 16 -3.29 -1.74 -2.29
CA VAL A 16 -3.42 -1.40 -0.86
C VAL A 16 -3.24 0.09 -0.63
N THR A 17 -2.27 0.72 -1.31
CA THR A 17 -2.01 2.15 -1.21
C THR A 17 -3.21 2.96 -1.69
N ILE A 18 -3.76 2.65 -2.88
CA ILE A 18 -4.91 3.36 -3.43
C ILE A 18 -6.12 3.21 -2.52
N LEU A 19 -6.43 1.98 -2.08
CA LEU A 19 -7.56 1.73 -1.18
C LEU A 19 -7.39 2.45 0.17
N SER A 20 -6.19 2.39 0.74
CA SER A 20 -5.89 3.08 2.01
C SER A 20 -6.02 4.58 1.88
N PHE A 21 -5.55 5.16 0.78
CA PHE A 21 -5.68 6.59 0.50
C PHE A 21 -7.15 7.02 0.40
N PHE A 22 -7.97 6.30 -0.38
CA PHE A 22 -9.39 6.58 -0.47
C PHE A 22 -10.08 6.49 0.90
N LEU A 23 -9.73 5.51 1.71
CA LEU A 23 -10.31 5.31 3.03
C LEU A 23 -9.90 6.44 4.00
N LEU A 24 -8.62 6.81 4.02
CA LEU A 24 -8.10 7.90 4.84
C LEU A 24 -8.69 9.27 4.42
N GLN A 25 -8.84 9.51 3.12
CA GLN A 25 -9.36 10.78 2.62
C GLN A 25 -10.89 10.89 2.76
N ASN A 26 -11.65 9.83 2.43
CA ASN A 26 -13.12 9.91 2.39
C ASN A 26 -13.78 9.55 3.72
N VAL A 27 -13.19 8.63 4.50
CA VAL A 27 -13.77 8.21 5.78
C VAL A 27 -13.23 9.04 6.93
N PHE A 28 -11.91 9.23 6.97
CA PHE A 28 -11.26 9.95 8.08
C PHE A 28 -11.11 11.45 7.82
N GLN A 29 -11.43 11.93 6.61
CA GLN A 29 -11.27 13.33 6.20
C GLN A 29 -9.87 13.89 6.51
N LEU A 30 -8.87 13.02 6.46
CA LEU A 30 -7.49 13.41 6.77
C LEU A 30 -6.94 14.29 5.66
N GLY A 31 -6.16 15.29 6.06
CA GLY A 31 -5.48 16.20 5.13
C GLY A 31 -4.74 15.44 4.04
N GLU A 32 -4.83 15.92 2.81
CA GLU A 32 -4.41 15.20 1.60
C GLU A 32 -2.97 14.69 1.69
N GLY A 33 -2.03 15.53 2.17
CA GLY A 33 -0.65 15.13 2.36
C GLY A 33 -0.45 14.02 3.41
N VAL A 34 -1.19 14.07 4.52
CA VAL A 34 -1.10 13.04 5.58
C VAL A 34 -1.69 11.73 5.10
N SER A 35 -2.80 11.78 4.36
CA SER A 35 -3.43 10.61 3.75
C SER A 35 -2.51 9.91 2.76
N VAL A 36 -1.78 10.66 1.92
CA VAL A 36 -0.79 10.09 0.99
C VAL A 36 0.34 9.39 1.76
N ILE A 37 0.93 10.04 2.75
CA ILE A 37 2.05 9.48 3.52
C ILE A 37 1.61 8.21 4.26
N ALA A 38 0.47 8.25 4.93
CA ALA A 38 -0.07 7.10 5.67
C ALA A 38 -0.43 5.94 4.73
N ALA A 39 -1.02 6.22 3.56
CA ALA A 39 -1.33 5.20 2.57
C ALA A 39 -0.07 4.52 2.01
N LEU A 40 0.98 5.29 1.72
CA LEU A 40 2.26 4.75 1.24
C LEU A 40 2.94 3.86 2.30
N LEU A 41 2.90 4.28 3.56
CA LEU A 41 3.41 3.47 4.67
C LEU A 41 2.65 2.16 4.80
N LEU A 42 1.32 2.20 4.75
CA LEU A 42 0.48 0.99 4.82
C LEU A 42 0.73 0.05 3.63
N GLY A 43 0.77 0.58 2.42
CA GLY A 43 1.10 -0.19 1.22
C GLY A 43 2.47 -0.86 1.32
N GLY A 44 3.48 -0.11 1.74
CA GLY A 44 4.86 -0.62 1.87
C GLY A 44 5.00 -1.69 2.95
N ILE A 45 4.30 -1.52 4.09
CA ILE A 45 4.26 -2.54 5.16
C ILE A 45 3.63 -3.83 4.63
N VAL A 46 2.50 -3.73 3.90
CA VAL A 46 1.82 -4.93 3.37
C VAL A 46 2.67 -5.62 2.31
N GLU A 47 3.32 -4.88 1.42
CA GLU A 47 4.26 -5.44 0.46
C GLU A 47 5.42 -6.15 1.15
N PHE A 48 6.03 -5.52 2.15
CA PHE A 48 7.14 -6.11 2.90
C PHE A 48 6.72 -7.41 3.59
N LEU A 49 5.54 -7.43 4.23
CA LEU A 49 4.99 -8.63 4.85
C LEU A 49 4.71 -9.74 3.83
N TYR A 50 4.22 -9.37 2.64
CA TYR A 50 3.97 -10.32 1.56
C TYR A 50 5.28 -10.94 1.05
N GLN A 51 6.31 -10.13 0.81
CA GLN A 51 7.62 -10.63 0.37
C GLN A 51 8.31 -11.48 1.45
N LYS A 52 8.10 -11.17 2.73
CA LYS A 52 8.67 -11.94 3.85
C LYS A 52 8.00 -13.32 4.04
N LYS A 53 6.71 -13.44 3.72
CA LYS A 53 5.95 -14.70 3.85
C LYS A 53 6.08 -15.63 2.64
N GLY A 54 6.29 -15.08 1.44
CA GLY A 54 6.32 -15.83 0.18
C GLY A 54 7.70 -16.36 -0.17
#